data_AF-A0A1V5XWX6-F1
#
_entry.id   AF-A0A1V5XWX6-F1
#
_cell.length_a   1.000
_cell.length_b   1.000
_cell.length_c   1.000
_cell.angle_alpha   90.00
_cell.angle_beta   90.00
_cell.angle_gamma   90.00
#
_symmetry.space_group_name_H-M   'P 1'
#
loop_
_entity.id
_entity.type
_entity.pdbx_description
1 polymer ?
#
loop_
_entity_poly.entity_id
_entity_poly.type
_entity_poly.pdbx_seq_one_letter_code
_entity_poly.pdbx_strand_id
1 'polypeptide(L)'
;MLNLGIKRSLPMRGAISFGEVTWDKEITFGKAIVNAYNLENDQDWIGTCCEHDLPRIDELWDFHRVFVYPAPMKSEKKLMFRPVISWNVPEYRELRDKTAKKEGLAIGDMDWKYAYRIQHTMMFSLYLKEVLNKTIQARPSKFPPDLPIEHIDSCVNEFIQA
;
A
#
# COMPACT_ATOMS: atom_id res chain seq x y z
N MET A 1 9.30 -8.27 -1.88
CA MET A 1 10.02 -6.99 -2.08
C MET A 1 9.94 -6.11 -0.84
N LEU A 2 8.75 -5.66 -0.44
CA LEU A 2 8.52 -4.70 0.66
C LEU A 2 9.17 -5.12 2.00
N ASN A 3 8.94 -6.37 2.43
CA ASN A 3 9.57 -6.93 3.64
C ASN A 3 11.11 -6.84 3.62
N LEU A 4 11.73 -7.09 2.48
CA LEU A 4 13.20 -7.05 2.33
C LEU A 4 13.71 -5.61 2.28
N GLY A 5 12.99 -4.71 1.61
CA GLY A 5 13.31 -3.28 1.58
C GLY A 5 13.31 -2.71 2.99
N ILE A 6 12.23 -2.91 3.74
CA ILE A 6 12.13 -2.48 5.14
C ILE A 6 13.23 -3.09 6.01
N LYS A 7 13.58 -4.38 5.88
CA LYS A 7 14.71 -4.98 6.61
C LYS A 7 16.06 -4.28 6.35
N ARG A 8 16.20 -3.62 5.21
CA ARG A 8 17.40 -2.84 4.82
C ARG A 8 17.20 -1.33 4.98
N SER A 9 16.15 -0.89 5.67
CA SER A 9 15.80 0.52 5.84
C SER A 9 15.60 1.25 4.50
N LEU A 10 15.00 0.53 3.55
CA LEU A 10 14.57 0.99 2.24
C LEU A 10 13.05 0.88 2.17
N PRO A 11 12.30 1.89 2.67
CA PRO A 11 10.86 1.93 2.49
C PRO A 11 10.57 2.04 0.99
N MET A 12 10.06 0.95 0.40
CA MET A 12 9.77 0.88 -1.02
C MET A 12 8.29 1.13 -1.27
N ARG A 13 8.01 1.82 -2.37
CA ARG A 13 6.68 1.90 -2.96
C ARG A 13 6.77 1.22 -4.31
N GLY A 14 5.72 0.49 -4.66
CA GLY A 14 5.61 -0.20 -5.93
C GLY A 14 4.32 0.18 -6.62
N ALA A 15 4.29 -0.05 -7.91
CA ALA A 15 3.06 0.01 -8.68
C ALA A 15 3.07 -1.08 -9.75
N ILE A 16 1.91 -1.65 -10.02
CA ILE A 16 1.72 -2.64 -11.07
C ILE A 16 0.72 -2.08 -12.07
N SER A 17 1.14 -2.01 -13.33
CA SER A 17 0.36 -1.58 -14.47
C SER A 17 0.44 -2.64 -15.56
N PHE A 18 -0.56 -2.68 -16.43
CA PHE A 18 -0.57 -3.53 -17.61
C PHE A 18 -0.75 -2.72 -18.89
N GLY A 19 -0.05 -3.11 -19.95
CA GLY A 19 -0.16 -2.46 -21.25
C GLY A 19 1.08 -2.65 -22.11
N GLU A 20 1.21 -1.80 -23.12
CA GLU A 20 2.29 -1.88 -24.10
C GLU A 20 3.66 -1.58 -23.48
N VAL A 21 4.61 -2.47 -23.77
CA VAL A 21 6.02 -2.37 -23.40
C VAL A 21 6.87 -2.79 -24.61
N THR A 22 7.81 -1.92 -24.98
CA THR A 22 8.89 -2.25 -25.91
C THR A 22 10.11 -2.65 -25.10
N TRP A 23 10.55 -3.88 -25.29
CA TRP A 23 11.72 -4.45 -24.65
C TRP A 23 12.95 -4.21 -25.52
N ASP A 24 13.94 -3.52 -24.97
CA ASP A 24 15.25 -3.33 -25.59
C ASP A 24 16.34 -3.71 -24.57
N LYS A 25 17.56 -3.96 -25.05
CA LYS A 25 18.69 -4.34 -24.18
C LYS A 25 19.16 -3.18 -23.31
N GLU A 26 19.06 -1.95 -23.78
CA GLU A 26 19.56 -0.78 -23.07
C GLU A 26 18.44 -0.04 -22.33
N ILE A 27 17.29 0.14 -22.99
CA ILE A 27 16.18 0.94 -22.45
C ILE A 27 14.84 0.29 -22.77
N THR A 28 14.17 -0.23 -21.73
CA THR A 28 12.77 -0.65 -21.84
C THR A 28 11.85 0.56 -21.64
N PHE A 29 10.90 0.77 -22.54
CA PHE A 29 9.94 1.87 -22.47
C PHE A 29 8.54 1.42 -22.91
N GLY A 30 7.51 2.17 -22.50
CA GLY A 30 6.14 1.86 -22.86
C GLY A 30 5.13 2.51 -21.91
N LYS A 31 3.88 2.53 -22.33
CA LYS A 31 2.79 3.17 -21.57
C LYS A 31 2.62 2.52 -20.19
N ALA A 32 2.74 1.20 -20.10
CA ALA A 32 2.63 0.49 -18.82
C ALA A 32 3.72 0.91 -17.81
N ILE A 33 4.94 1.19 -18.29
CA ILE A 33 6.04 1.65 -17.44
C ILE A 33 5.76 3.06 -16.92
N VAL A 34 5.31 3.96 -17.79
CA VAL A 34 4.95 5.34 -17.42
C VAL A 34 3.77 5.34 -16.44
N ASN A 35 2.76 4.52 -16.68
CA ASN A 35 1.61 4.36 -15.80
C ASN A 35 2.00 3.84 -14.42
N ALA A 36 2.81 2.77 -14.36
CA ALA A 36 3.34 2.26 -13.09
C ALA A 36 4.14 3.35 -12.35
N TYR A 37 5.02 4.07 -13.04
CA TYR A 37 5.77 5.18 -12.44
C TYR A 37 4.85 6.25 -11.86
N ASN A 38 3.84 6.70 -12.63
CA ASN A 38 2.89 7.71 -12.17
C ASN A 38 2.09 7.23 -10.97
N LEU A 39 1.63 5.98 -10.98
CA LEU A 39 0.90 5.36 -9.87
C LEU A 39 1.76 5.20 -8.62
N GLU A 40 3.04 4.84 -8.74
CA GLU A 40 3.99 4.82 -7.61
C GLU A 40 4.22 6.21 -7.05
N ASN A 41 4.41 7.18 -7.93
CA ASN A 41 4.73 8.54 -7.52
C ASN A 41 3.54 9.19 -6.80
N ASP A 42 2.31 8.90 -7.24
CA ASP A 42 1.08 9.46 -6.66
C ASP A 42 0.69 8.81 -5.32
N GLN A 43 1.19 7.62 -4.99
CA GLN A 43 0.96 7.00 -3.68
C GLN A 43 1.56 7.81 -2.53
N ASP A 44 0.81 7.90 -1.42
CA ASP A 44 1.25 8.52 -0.17
C ASP A 44 1.27 7.57 1.03
N TRP A 45 1.77 6.36 0.79
CA TRP A 45 1.99 5.32 1.80
C TRP A 45 3.15 4.42 1.37
N ILE A 46 3.55 3.46 2.21
CA ILE A 46 4.55 2.44 1.88
C ILE A 46 3.79 1.16 1.52
N GLY A 47 3.77 0.82 0.24
CA GLY A 47 2.97 -0.29 -0.25
C GLY A 47 3.13 -0.53 -1.74
N THR A 48 2.23 -1.34 -2.31
CA THR A 48 2.18 -1.54 -3.76
C THR A 48 0.74 -1.52 -4.22
N CYS A 49 0.42 -0.54 -5.06
CA CYS A 49 -0.87 -0.42 -5.71
C CYS A 49 -0.85 -1.04 -7.11
N CYS A 50 -2.00 -1.52 -7.53
CA CYS A 50 -2.23 -2.00 -8.88
C CYS A 50 -3.18 -1.06 -9.62
N GLU A 51 -3.04 -0.96 -10.94
CA GLU A 51 -4.13 -0.48 -11.78
C GLU A 51 -5.36 -1.39 -11.66
N HIS A 52 -6.54 -0.84 -11.92
CA HIS A 52 -7.81 -1.55 -11.72
C HIS A 52 -8.09 -2.61 -12.79
N ASP A 53 -7.47 -2.49 -13.95
CA ASP A 53 -7.70 -3.28 -15.17
C ASP A 53 -6.60 -4.33 -15.43
N LEU A 54 -5.88 -4.73 -14.38
CA LEU A 54 -4.90 -5.80 -14.50
C LEU A 54 -5.54 -7.09 -15.02
N PRO A 55 -5.01 -7.71 -16.08
CA PRO A 55 -5.54 -8.95 -16.60
C PRO A 55 -5.36 -10.07 -15.57
N ARG A 56 -6.36 -10.95 -15.47
CA ARG A 56 -6.36 -12.12 -14.58
C ARG A 56 -6.21 -11.80 -13.09
N ILE A 57 -6.47 -10.55 -12.67
CA ILE A 57 -6.50 -10.16 -11.26
C ILE A 57 -7.51 -11.02 -10.46
N ASP A 58 -8.55 -11.52 -11.12
CA ASP A 58 -9.57 -12.40 -10.55
C ASP A 58 -9.02 -13.72 -9.98
N GLU A 59 -7.87 -14.18 -10.49
CA GLU A 59 -7.20 -15.39 -10.02
C GLU A 59 -6.26 -15.13 -8.83
N LEU A 60 -6.01 -13.86 -8.50
CA LEU A 60 -5.02 -13.44 -7.50
C LEU A 60 -5.66 -12.94 -6.20
N TRP A 61 -6.98 -12.76 -6.17
CA TRP A 61 -7.73 -12.28 -5.00
C TRP A 61 -7.58 -13.19 -3.79
N ASP A 62 -6.83 -12.74 -2.80
CA ASP A 62 -6.54 -13.44 -1.55
C ASP A 62 -5.96 -12.43 -0.55
N PHE A 63 -6.42 -12.42 0.71
CA PHE A 63 -5.97 -11.43 1.70
C PHE A 63 -4.48 -11.50 2.03
N HIS A 64 -3.80 -12.61 1.74
CA HIS A 64 -2.36 -12.77 1.87
C HIS A 64 -1.59 -12.51 0.56
N ARG A 65 -2.29 -12.22 -0.56
CA ARG A 65 -1.67 -11.92 -1.86
C ARG A 65 -2.09 -10.55 -2.38
N VAL A 66 -3.35 -10.42 -2.80
CA VAL A 66 -3.92 -9.23 -3.41
C VAL A 66 -5.34 -9.03 -2.91
N PHE A 67 -5.65 -7.83 -2.43
CA PHE A 67 -6.99 -7.48 -2.01
C PHE A 67 -7.29 -6.02 -2.28
N VAL A 68 -8.56 -5.65 -2.17
CA VAL A 68 -9.04 -4.29 -2.41
C VAL A 68 -8.85 -3.42 -1.16
N TYR A 69 -8.20 -2.27 -1.35
CA TYR A 69 -7.96 -1.28 -0.30
C TYR A 69 -8.03 0.15 -0.88
N PRO A 70 -8.53 1.15 -0.13
CA PRO A 70 -8.51 2.54 -0.55
C PRO A 70 -7.13 3.16 -0.27
N ALA A 71 -6.15 2.79 -1.10
CA ALA A 71 -4.78 3.26 -0.96
C ALA A 71 -4.71 4.81 -0.99
N PRO A 72 -4.01 5.46 -0.05
CA PRO A 72 -3.87 6.92 -0.05
C PRO A 72 -3.06 7.42 -1.25
N MET A 73 -3.69 8.30 -2.02
CA MET A 73 -3.13 8.93 -3.22
C MET A 73 -3.09 10.45 -3.02
N LYS A 74 -2.06 11.11 -3.54
CA LYS A 74 -1.90 12.57 -3.39
C LYS A 74 -2.88 13.35 -4.26
N SER A 75 -3.14 12.86 -5.47
CA SER A 75 -3.95 13.57 -6.46
C SER A 75 -5.46 13.31 -6.32
N GLU A 76 -5.86 12.23 -5.66
CA GLU A 76 -7.26 11.80 -5.64
C GLU A 76 -8.06 12.47 -4.53
N LYS A 77 -9.21 13.03 -4.90
CA LYS A 77 -10.15 13.68 -3.96
C LYS A 77 -11.24 12.75 -3.46
N LYS A 78 -11.44 11.62 -4.13
CA LYS A 78 -12.46 10.63 -3.81
C LYS A 78 -11.78 9.37 -3.33
N LEU A 79 -12.41 8.71 -2.36
CA LEU A 79 -11.95 7.42 -1.88
C LEU A 79 -12.18 6.36 -2.96
N MET A 80 -11.09 5.84 -3.54
CA MET A 80 -11.14 4.85 -4.62
C MET A 80 -10.45 3.55 -4.22
N PHE A 81 -11.19 2.46 -4.40
CA PHE A 81 -10.76 1.09 -4.12
C PHE A 81 -9.96 0.50 -5.25
N ARG A 82 -8.71 0.11 -4.98
CA ARG A 82 -7.85 -0.56 -5.96
C ARG A 82 -7.24 -1.84 -5.41
N PRO A 83 -6.81 -2.77 -6.27
CA PRO A 83 -6.04 -3.91 -5.83
C PRO A 83 -4.72 -3.41 -5.23
N VAL A 84 -4.34 -3.96 -4.09
CA VAL A 84 -3.05 -3.72 -3.44
C VAL A 84 -2.40 -5.04 -3.04
N ILE A 85 -1.08 -5.06 -3.02
CA ILE A 85 -0.32 -6.23 -2.59
C ILE A 85 -0.34 -6.31 -1.06
N SER A 86 -0.78 -7.46 -0.55
CA SER A 86 -0.69 -7.78 0.87
C SER A 86 0.77 -7.98 1.27
N TRP A 87 1.16 -7.36 2.38
CA TRP A 87 2.49 -7.53 2.93
C TRP A 87 2.50 -7.36 4.44
N ASN A 88 3.53 -7.91 5.09
CA ASN A 88 3.67 -7.88 6.53
C ASN A 88 4.30 -6.54 6.96
N VAL A 89 3.44 -5.58 7.28
CA VAL A 89 3.85 -4.26 7.76
C VAL A 89 4.44 -4.41 9.17
N PRO A 90 5.65 -3.90 9.44
CA PRO A 90 6.21 -3.93 10.79
C PRO A 90 5.47 -2.97 11.73
N GLU A 91 5.70 -3.12 13.03
CA GLU A 91 5.13 -2.23 14.03
C GLU A 91 5.61 -0.76 13.87
N TYR A 92 4.81 0.19 14.33
CA TYR A 92 5.04 1.63 14.11
C TYR A 92 6.46 2.08 14.43
N ARG A 93 7.01 1.68 15.59
CA ARG A 93 8.36 2.09 16.01
C ARG A 93 9.44 1.59 15.03
N GLU A 94 9.30 0.36 14.56
CA GLU A 94 10.22 -0.23 13.59
C GLU A 94 10.07 0.43 12.22
N LEU A 95 8.83 0.65 11.75
CA LEU A 95 8.56 1.34 10.49
C LEU A 95 9.14 2.76 10.50
N ARG A 96 8.92 3.49 11.59
CA ARG A 96 9.44 4.84 11.82
C ARG A 96 10.96 4.87 11.80
N ASP A 97 11.60 4.00 12.58
CA ASP A 97 13.05 3.99 12.71
C ASP A 97 13.72 3.65 11.38
N LYS A 98 13.13 2.73 10.61
CA LYS A 98 13.63 2.33 9.27
C LYS A 98 13.31 3.31 8.15
N THR A 99 12.36 4.22 8.37
CA THR A 99 11.96 5.23 7.37
C THR A 99 12.63 6.58 7.62
N ALA A 100 12.88 6.95 8.88
CA ALA A 100 13.23 8.32 9.26
C ALA A 100 14.46 8.45 10.17
N LYS A 101 14.98 7.36 10.77
CA LYS A 101 16.26 7.44 11.50
C LYS A 101 17.42 7.08 10.57
N LYS A 102 18.62 7.57 10.95
CA LYS A 102 19.95 7.41 10.32
C LYS A 102 20.38 5.97 9.92
N GLU A 103 19.55 4.96 10.11
CA GLU A 103 19.84 3.56 9.75
C GLU A 103 19.42 3.20 8.31
N GLY A 104 18.83 4.13 7.54
CA GLY A 104 18.45 3.96 6.13
C GLY A 104 19.01 4.99 5.17
N LEU A 105 18.68 4.86 3.88
CA LEU A 105 19.09 5.83 2.83
C LEU A 105 18.38 7.19 2.96
N ALA A 106 17.35 7.30 3.80
CA ALA A 106 16.72 8.57 4.13
C ALA A 106 17.59 9.33 5.15
N ILE A 107 18.46 10.19 4.64
CA ILE A 107 19.30 11.09 5.45
C ILE A 107 18.51 12.38 5.67
N GLY A 108 17.90 12.56 6.84
CA GLY A 108 17.20 13.81 7.19
C GLY A 108 16.34 13.71 8.45
N ASP A 109 15.85 14.86 8.92
CA ASP A 109 14.84 14.92 9.98
C ASP A 109 13.48 14.45 9.46
N MET A 110 12.65 13.92 10.36
CA MET A 110 11.30 13.51 10.01
C MET A 110 10.44 14.73 9.66
N ASP A 111 10.03 14.84 8.40
CA ASP A 111 9.03 15.81 7.97
C ASP A 111 7.61 15.20 8.01
N TRP A 112 6.61 16.08 7.82
CA TRP A 112 5.21 15.68 7.79
C TRP A 112 4.88 14.70 6.66
N LYS A 113 5.59 14.77 5.53
CA LYS A 113 5.39 13.84 4.41
C LYS A 113 5.73 12.41 4.82
N TYR A 114 6.85 12.19 5.52
CA TYR A 114 7.18 10.86 6.04
C TYR A 114 6.25 10.43 7.18
N ALA A 115 5.86 11.35 8.06
CA ALA A 115 4.92 11.07 9.14
C ALA A 115 3.56 10.58 8.61
N TYR A 116 2.97 11.28 7.64
CA TYR A 116 1.70 10.88 7.02
C TYR A 116 1.80 9.54 6.30
N ARG A 117 2.89 9.28 5.59
CA ARG A 117 3.11 7.98 4.93
C ARG A 117 3.17 6.83 5.93
N ILE A 118 3.86 7.01 7.05
CA ILE A 118 3.92 6.01 8.11
C ILE A 118 2.50 5.80 8.67
N GLN A 119 1.77 6.87 8.98
CA GLN A 119 0.40 6.79 9.48
C GLN A 119 -0.51 6.02 8.51
N HIS A 120 -0.54 6.40 7.23
CA HIS A 120 -1.30 5.71 6.19
C HIS A 120 -0.95 4.21 6.08
N THR A 121 0.34 3.88 6.20
CA THR A 121 0.82 2.49 6.18
C THR A 121 0.34 1.71 7.41
N MET A 122 0.31 2.35 8.59
CA MET A 122 -0.23 1.74 9.80
C MET A 122 -1.73 1.49 9.69
N MET A 123 -2.49 2.43 9.12
CA MET A 123 -3.93 2.25 8.88
C MET A 123 -4.20 1.01 7.99
N PHE A 124 -3.39 0.84 6.95
CA PHE A 124 -3.43 -0.38 6.14
C PHE A 124 -3.12 -1.65 6.96
N SER A 125 -2.10 -1.61 7.83
CA SER A 125 -1.76 -2.74 8.67
C SER A 125 -2.89 -3.14 9.63
N LEU A 126 -3.55 -2.16 10.25
CA LEU A 126 -4.67 -2.39 11.15
C LEU A 126 -5.83 -3.04 10.40
N TYR A 127 -6.21 -2.47 9.26
CA TYR A 127 -7.24 -3.02 8.40
C TYR A 127 -6.94 -4.48 7.98
N LEU A 128 -5.71 -4.76 7.54
CA LEU A 128 -5.31 -6.12 7.16
C LEU A 128 -5.41 -7.11 8.32
N LYS A 129 -4.98 -6.71 9.53
CA LYS A 129 -5.10 -7.54 10.74
C LYS A 129 -6.56 -7.87 11.04
N GLU A 130 -7.47 -6.90 11.00
CA GLU A 130 -8.90 -7.12 11.27
C GLU A 130 -9.58 -8.05 10.27
N VAL A 131 -9.29 -7.86 8.99
CA VAL A 131 -9.84 -8.72 7.94
C VAL A 131 -9.31 -10.15 8.04
N LEU A 132 -8.02 -10.33 8.36
CA LEU A 132 -7.42 -11.65 8.56
C LEU A 132 -7.91 -12.35 9.84
N ASN A 133 -8.20 -11.59 10.89
CA ASN A 133 -8.82 -12.08 12.13
C ASN A 133 -10.31 -12.44 11.95
N LYS A 134 -10.88 -12.19 10.77
CA LYS A 134 -12.28 -12.41 10.42
C LYS A 134 -13.26 -11.61 11.29
N THR A 135 -12.81 -10.53 11.93
CA THR A 135 -13.68 -9.59 12.64
C THR A 135 -14.68 -8.94 11.68
N ILE A 136 -14.31 -8.83 10.40
CA ILE A 136 -15.12 -8.24 9.33
C ILE A 136 -15.41 -9.29 8.24
N GLN A 137 -16.67 -9.34 7.79
CA GLN A 137 -17.07 -10.15 6.61
C GLN A 137 -16.64 -9.46 5.30
N ALA A 138 -15.34 -9.41 5.03
CA ALA A 138 -14.80 -8.84 3.79
C ALA A 138 -14.55 -9.90 2.72
N ARG A 139 -14.57 -9.50 1.45
CA ARG A 139 -14.08 -10.32 0.33
C ARG A 139 -12.80 -9.69 -0.23
N PRO A 140 -11.77 -10.47 -0.61
CA PRO A 140 -10.54 -9.86 -1.13
C PRO A 140 -10.76 -8.99 -2.38
N SER A 141 -11.73 -9.34 -3.22
CA SER A 141 -12.09 -8.60 -4.44
C SER A 141 -13.10 -7.47 -4.24
N LYS A 142 -13.71 -7.38 -3.05
CA LYS A 142 -14.78 -6.40 -2.76
C LYS A 142 -14.74 -5.98 -1.31
N PHE A 143 -14.54 -4.69 -1.09
CA PHE A 143 -14.77 -4.09 0.21
C PHE A 143 -16.25 -4.23 0.60
N PRO A 144 -16.59 -4.41 1.89
CA PRO A 144 -17.96 -4.28 2.37
C PRO A 144 -18.62 -2.99 1.83
N PRO A 145 -19.91 -3.03 1.46
CA PRO A 145 -20.60 -1.88 0.89
C PRO A 145 -20.79 -0.71 1.87
N ASP A 146 -20.52 -0.90 3.16
CA ASP A 146 -20.70 0.08 4.22
C ASP A 146 -19.45 0.94 4.42
N LEU A 147 -19.66 2.20 4.84
CA LEU A 147 -18.70 3.32 4.83
C LEU A 147 -17.28 2.89 5.26
N PRO A 148 -16.35 2.74 4.32
CA PRO A 148 -15.05 2.10 4.53
C PRO A 148 -14.14 2.82 5.53
N ILE A 149 -14.28 4.14 5.61
CA ILE A 149 -13.61 4.97 6.61
C ILE A 149 -14.11 4.62 8.02
N GLU A 150 -15.41 4.37 8.21
CA GLU A 150 -15.95 4.03 9.54
C GLU A 150 -15.41 2.69 10.03
N HIS A 151 -15.16 1.73 9.13
CA HIS A 151 -14.52 0.47 9.47
C HIS A 151 -13.03 0.62 9.76
N ILE A 152 -12.33 1.44 8.96
CA ILE A 152 -10.92 1.76 9.23
C ILE A 152 -10.80 2.52 10.57
N ASP A 153 -11.73 3.41 10.88
CA ASP A 153 -11.80 4.18 12.13
C ASP A 153 -12.20 3.29 13.32
N SER A 154 -13.10 2.31 13.14
CA SER A 154 -13.42 1.35 14.20
C SER A 154 -12.21 0.51 14.59
N CYS A 155 -11.37 0.10 13.61
CA CYS A 155 -10.11 -0.59 13.88
C CYS A 155 -9.17 0.26 14.76
N VAL A 156 -9.12 1.57 14.55
CA VAL A 156 -8.31 2.49 15.38
C VAL A 156 -8.86 2.59 16.81
N ASN A 157 -10.18 2.68 16.95
CA ASN A 157 -10.81 2.83 18.26
C ASN A 157 -10.68 1.58 19.14
N GLU A 158 -10.79 0.38 18.56
CA GLU A 158 -10.60 -0.88 19.29
C GLU A 158 -9.16 -1.02 19.80
N PHE A 159 -8.16 -0.59 19.01
CA PHE A 159 -6.75 -0.60 19.41
C PHE A 159 -6.40 0.40 20.52
N ILE A 160 -7.19 1.46 20.72
CA ILE A 160 -7.01 2.43 21.80
C ILE A 160 -7.59 1.89 23.13
N GLN A 161 -8.55 0.97 23.06
CA GLN A 161 -9.24 0.41 24.23
C GLN A 161 -8.65 -0.92 24.73
N ALA A 162 -7.79 -1.57 23.95
CA ALA A 162 -7.05 -2.79 24.30
C ALA A 162 -5.70 -2.50 24.97
#